data_AF-A0A8J3MSM4-F1
#
_entry.id   AF-A0A8J3MSM4-F1
#
_cell.length_a   1.000
_cell.length_b   1.000
_cell.length_c   1.000
_cell.angle_alpha   90.00
_cell.angle_beta   90.00
_cell.angle_gamma   90.00
#
_symmetry.space_group_name_H-M   'P 1'
#
loop_
_entity.id
_entity.type
_entity.pdbx_description
1 polymer ?
#
loop_
_entity_poly.entity_id
_entity_poly.type
_entity_poly.pdbx_seq_one_letter_code
_entity_poly.pdbx_strand_id
1 'polypeptide(L)'
;MNGSRGCFFNTVLFLICVFLPVVSHIIETVMIWEDEHSPMGKLVWLLIVWLIPIVGSLLYLLIGQRPPSGNYIRFAQPSRQA
;
A
#
# COMPACT_ATOMS: atom_id res chain seq x y z
N MET A 1 15.31 -24.28 -13.45
CA MET A 1 14.42 -23.39 -12.65
C MET A 1 13.25 -22.98 -13.53
N ASN A 2 12.02 -23.22 -13.06
CA ASN A 2 10.79 -23.12 -13.86
C ASN A 2 10.32 -21.65 -13.98
N GLY A 3 11.01 -20.85 -14.82
CA GLY A 3 10.81 -19.41 -14.95
C GLY A 3 9.37 -18.98 -15.28
N SER A 4 8.60 -19.81 -16.01
CA SER A 4 7.21 -19.49 -16.37
C SER A 4 6.24 -19.48 -15.19
N ARG A 5 6.45 -20.32 -14.16
CA ARG A 5 5.56 -20.35 -12.98
C ARG A 5 5.76 -19.13 -12.09
N GLY A 6 7.02 -18.69 -11.92
CA GLY A 6 7.34 -17.48 -11.17
C GLY A 6 6.82 -16.23 -11.86
N CYS A 7 6.95 -16.14 -13.19
CA CYS A 7 6.41 -15.04 -13.98
C CYS A 7 4.88 -14.94 -13.85
N PHE A 8 4.16 -16.04 -14.08
CA PHE A 8 2.70 -16.05 -13.98
C PHE A 8 2.22 -15.65 -12.58
N PHE A 9 2.80 -16.23 -11.53
CA PHE A 9 2.41 -15.93 -10.16
C PHE A 9 2.67 -14.46 -9.78
N ASN A 10 3.82 -13.90 -10.16
CA ASN A 10 4.13 -12.49 -9.92
C ASN A 10 3.17 -11.56 -10.67
N THR A 11 2.82 -11.89 -11.91
CA THR A 11 1.84 -11.11 -12.68
C THR A 11 0.47 -11.16 -12.01
N VAL A 12 0.01 -12.33 -11.55
CA VAL A 12 -1.27 -12.46 -10.84
C VAL A 12 -1.25 -11.67 -9.53
N LEU A 13 -0.18 -11.78 -8.73
CA LEU A 13 -0.04 -11.01 -7.50
C LEU A 13 -0.04 -9.51 -7.77
N PHE A 14 0.70 -9.05 -8.79
CA PHE A 14 0.72 -7.65 -9.18
C PHE A 14 -0.69 -7.15 -9.54
N LEU A 15 -1.43 -7.93 -10.34
CA LEU A 15 -2.80 -7.58 -10.69
C LEU A 15 -3.70 -7.50 -9.46
N ILE A 16 -3.62 -8.46 -8.53
CA ILE A 16 -4.41 -8.43 -7.30
C ILE A 16 -4.04 -7.21 -6.45
N CYS A 17 -2.75 -6.97 -6.21
CA CYS A 17 -2.28 -5.86 -5.38
C CYS A 17 -2.65 -4.48 -5.94
N VAL A 18 -2.76 -4.34 -7.26
CA VAL A 18 -3.12 -3.08 -7.91
C VAL A 18 -4.64 -2.94 -8.07
N PHE A 19 -5.31 -3.95 -8.62
CA PHE A 19 -6.71 -3.85 -8.99
C PHE A 19 -7.67 -4.05 -7.81
N LEU A 20 -7.34 -4.91 -6.84
CA LEU A 20 -8.24 -5.18 -5.72
C LEU A 20 -8.48 -3.93 -4.85
N PRO A 21 -7.45 -3.13 -4.48
CA PRO A 21 -7.69 -1.87 -3.77
C PRO A 21 -8.49 -0.87 -4.61
N VAL A 22 -8.18 -0.74 -5.90
CA VAL A 22 -8.88 0.20 -6.80
C VAL A 22 -10.37 -0.15 -6.92
N VAL A 23 -10.69 -1.42 -7.13
CA VAL A 23 -12.07 -1.89 -7.23
C VAL A 23 -12.81 -1.70 -5.91
N SER A 24 -12.20 -2.04 -4.77
CA SER A 24 -12.78 -1.79 -3.44
C SER A 24 -13.13 -0.31 -3.26
N HIS A 25 -12.20 0.58 -3.63
CA HIS A 25 -12.37 2.01 -3.45
C HIS A 25 -13.50 2.60 -4.29
N ILE A 26 -13.70 2.09 -5.52
CA ILE A 26 -14.81 2.47 -6.39
C ILE A 26 -16.14 2.01 -5.78
N ILE A 27 -16.22 0.75 -5.35
CA ILE A 27 -17.44 0.17 -4.76
C ILE A 27 -17.85 0.96 -3.52
N GLU A 28 -16.91 1.20 -2.60
CA GLU A 28 -17.18 1.99 -1.38
C GLU A 28 -17.65 3.41 -1.71
N THR A 29 -17.05 4.05 -2.70
CA THR A 29 -17.47 5.40 -3.13
C THR A 29 -18.91 5.40 -3.67
N VAL A 30 -19.28 4.39 -4.47
CA VAL A 30 -20.66 4.23 -4.96
C VAL A 30 -21.62 3.93 -3.82
N MET A 31 -21.25 3.03 -2.90
CA MET A 31 -22.09 2.69 -1.75
C MET A 31 -22.37 3.91 -0.87
N ILE A 32 -21.37 4.75 -0.58
CA ILE A 32 -21.55 6.00 0.18
C ILE A 32 -22.48 6.97 -0.55
N TRP A 33 -22.43 6.97 -1.88
CA TRP A 33 -23.31 7.82 -2.69
C TRP A 33 -24.77 7.37 -2.64
N GLU A 34 -25.02 6.07 -2.67
CA GLU A 34 -26.37 5.48 -2.60
C GLU A 34 -26.95 5.50 -1.18
N ASP A 35 -26.10 5.50 -0.15
CA ASP A 35 -26.55 5.41 1.24
C ASP A 35 -27.43 6.60 1.66
N GLU A 36 -28.36 6.38 2.59
CA GLU A 36 -29.33 7.39 3.06
C GLU A 36 -28.73 8.34 4.12
N HIS A 37 -27.48 8.74 3.94
CA HIS A 37 -26.83 9.71 4.81
C HIS A 37 -27.21 11.16 4.44
N SER A 38 -27.18 12.05 5.44
CA SER A 38 -27.19 13.49 5.17
C SER A 38 -26.02 13.87 4.23
N PRO A 39 -26.14 14.96 3.44
CA PRO A 39 -25.06 15.36 2.52
C PRO A 39 -23.71 15.55 3.22
N MET A 40 -23.73 16.07 4.45
CA MET A 40 -22.52 16.21 5.25
C MET A 40 -21.97 14.85 5.70
N GLY A 41 -22.83 13.91 6.07
CA GLY A 41 -22.44 12.54 6.42
C GLY A 41 -21.73 11.83 5.27
N LYS A 42 -22.24 11.97 4.04
CA LYS A 42 -21.61 11.42 2.83
C LYS A 42 -20.22 12.00 2.61
N LEU A 43 -20.07 13.32 2.73
CA LEU A 43 -18.78 14.00 2.58
C LEU A 43 -17.75 13.52 3.60
N VAL A 44 -18.16 13.36 4.87
CA VAL A 44 -17.28 12.87 5.94
C VAL A 44 -16.82 11.43 5.65
N TRP A 45 -17.74 10.54 5.26
CA TRP A 45 -17.39 9.16 4.92
C TRP A 45 -16.47 9.06 3.72
N LEU A 46 -16.74 9.86 2.68
CA LEU A 46 -15.91 9.91 1.48
C LEU A 46 -14.50 10.40 1.83
N LEU A 47 -14.36 11.43 2.66
CA LEU A 47 -13.06 11.88 3.18
C LEU A 47 -12.33 10.78 3.97
N ILE A 48 -13.02 10.07 4.87
CA ILE A 48 -12.40 9.00 5.66
C ILE A 48 -11.83 7.92 4.73
N VAL A 49 -12.64 7.40 3.81
CA VAL A 49 -12.26 6.32 2.91
C VAL A 49 -11.09 6.73 2.00
N TRP A 50 -11.11 7.96 1.49
CA TRP A 50 -10.04 8.48 0.63
C TRP A 50 -8.73 8.79 1.37
N LEU A 51 -8.78 9.08 2.67
CA LEU A 51 -7.59 9.38 3.47
C LEU A 51 -6.91 8.13 4.03
N ILE A 52 -7.61 7.01 4.22
CA ILE A 52 -7.03 5.75 4.73
C ILE A 52 -5.71 5.33 4.04
N PRO A 53 -5.59 5.29 2.69
CA PRO A 53 -4.33 4.89 2.05
C PRO A 53 -3.17 5.85 2.34
N ILE A 54 -3.48 7.13 2.59
CA ILE A 54 -2.48 8.15 2.95
C ILE A 54 -2.05 7.96 4.41
N VAL A 55 -2.99 7.71 5.32
CA VAL A 55 -2.72 7.54 6.75
C VAL A 55 -1.75 6.40 7.00
N GLY A 56 -1.92 5.24 6.34
CA GLY A 56 -0.98 4.12 6.49
C GLY A 56 0.46 4.48 6.08
N SER A 57 0.60 5.18 4.97
CA SER A 57 1.90 5.65 4.47
C SER A 57 2.54 6.66 5.43
N LEU A 58 1.75 7.62 5.94
CA LEU A 58 2.22 8.59 6.92
C LEU A 58 2.65 7.93 8.22
N LEU A 59 1.88 6.99 8.75
CA LEU A 59 2.24 6.24 9.97
C LEU A 59 3.56 5.50 9.80
N TYR A 60 3.80 4.89 8.64
CA TYR A 60 5.07 4.24 8.34
C TYR A 60 6.23 5.24 8.31
N LEU A 61 6.04 6.40 7.68
CA LEU A 61 7.08 7.44 7.63
C LEU A 61 7.39 8.03 9.00
N LEU A 62 6.36 8.30 9.81
CA LEU A 62 6.49 8.95 11.10
C LEU A 62 7.01 8.02 12.21
N ILE A 63 6.62 6.74 12.20
CA ILE A 63 6.86 5.81 13.30
C ILE A 63 7.67 4.57 12.85
N GLY A 64 7.47 4.14 11.60
CA GLY A 64 8.05 2.91 11.05
C GLY A 64 9.51 3.06 10.58
N GLN A 65 9.98 4.27 10.29
CA GLN A 65 11.38 4.54 9.94
C GLN A 65 12.30 4.47 11.16
N ARG A 66 12.46 3.28 11.73
CA ARG A 66 13.52 3.04 12.72
C ARG A 66 14.84 2.81 11.98
N PRO A 67 15.88 3.61 12.22
CA PRO A 67 17.20 3.29 11.71
C PRO A 67 17.60 1.91 12.23
N PRO A 68 18.34 1.09 11.46
CA PRO A 68 18.77 -0.21 11.90
C PRO A 68 19.59 -0.07 13.19
N SER A 69 18.98 -0.36 14.34
CA SER A 69 19.63 -0.26 15.65
C SER A 69 20.42 -1.55 15.90
N GLY A 70 21.65 -1.61 15.39
CA GLY A 70 22.54 -2.74 15.61
C GLY A 70 23.60 -2.91 14.53
N ASN A 71 24.51 -3.85 14.77
CA ASN A 71 25.61 -4.23 13.88
C ASN A 71 25.04 -4.96 12.64
N TYR A 72 24.50 -4.22 11.68
CA TYR A 72 23.98 -4.78 10.44
C TYR A 72 25.16 -5.08 9.49
N ILE A 73 25.25 -6.33 9.04
CA ILE A 73 26.29 -6.78 8.12
C ILE A 73 26.00 -6.14 6.75
N ARG A 74 26.87 -5.23 6.31
CA ARG A 74 26.81 -4.68 4.95
C ARG A 74 27.45 -5.67 3.98
N PHE A 75 26.62 -6.42 3.26
CA PHE A 75 27.09 -7.18 2.12
C PHE A 75 27.43 -6.22 0.97
N ALA A 76 28.60 -6.40 0.33
CA ALA A 76 29.14 -5.58 -0.76
C ALA A 76 29.82 -4.25 -0.40
N GLN A 77 30.56 -4.17 0.71
CA GLN A 77 31.57 -3.10 0.81
C GLN A 77 32.68 -3.34 -0.23
N PRO A 78 32.95 -2.40 -1.15
CA PRO A 78 34.10 -2.51 -2.03
C PRO A 78 35.36 -2.48 -1.17
N SER A 79 36.16 -3.54 -1.24
CA SER A 79 37.49 -3.56 -0.64
C SER A 79 38.33 -2.50 -1.36
N ARG A 80 38.47 -1.31 -0.77
CA ARG A 80 39.50 -0.37 -1.18
C ARG A 80 40.85 -1.06 -0.92
N GLN A 81 41.45 -1.59 -1.97
CA GLN A 81 42.84 -2.02 -1.95
C GLN A 81 43.69 -0.73 -1.92
N ALA A 82 44.48 -0.61 -0.85
CA ALA A 82 45.58 0.35 -0.71
C ALA A 82 46.89 -0.34 -1.13
#